data_AF-A0A2N1U638-F1
#
_entry.id   AF-A0A2N1U638-F1
#
_cell.length_a   1.000
_cell.length_b   1.000
_cell.length_c   1.000
_cell.angle_alpha   90.00
_cell.angle_beta   90.00
_cell.angle_gamma   90.00
#
_symmetry.space_group_name_H-M   'P 1'
#
loop_
_entity.id
_entity.type
_entity.pdbx_description
1 polymer ?
#
loop_
_entity_poly.entity_id
_entity_poly.type
_entity_poly.pdbx_seq_one_letter_code
_entity_poly.pdbx_strand_id
1 'polypeptide(L)'
;MSCQNILVWLPSPMGDAVMATPALRCIRNLFENDKIFFCANDTVAQVLADSPFADEWITIKSHCPFAIASELKKHNFDTAILFKNSFASALAVFLAGVKTRIGYARDGRGIFLTEKLFPPKIGLFRYKPLSALDYYLAVASWLGADVLDRKLELSVNEEDKKAVIEKFGEKLNGRNPFVILVPGGAFGPSKIWPEERFAQTADFLIEKFSANVFVSVSPVKEEIQIAEKICSNAKHPIVNLGENPVTLGQLKALFPFAELVITNDTGPRHIAIALGRKIITLFGPNNPVWTENNYPNEVKIIADVPCAPCDKPVCKKDKHYCMESITANIVCQTAEKFLAGSKKTDDFAEISLNFTVRSDFVDCFSRLGLENIDDVFNFAQGKSLTKPNLASFRERIVFDTQNPTATLFLKRYQNIPKLIQLKNRLARRKKISMMACDNQPAEELRKLGINTPRTIAFGEQWQELFEKRSFIITEKIPDASSLEENLPLERENFIENLAAFVRKFHDTGFRHRDLYLCHIFCDSKTNFTLIDLNRVFKPLLFSKKYLIKDLAQLYYSAPGNSVTEADWLKFFLAYWQKDKLSKQDELLIKKIKSKARKMAKHDKKHNRTAPFEKQP
;
A
#
# COMPACT_ATOMS: atom_id res chain seq x y z
N MET A 1 -16.83 -35.39 -7.25
CA MET A 1 -15.39 -35.68 -7.18
C MET A 1 -15.05 -35.83 -5.70
N SER A 2 -14.32 -36.87 -5.31
CA SER A 2 -13.92 -37.05 -3.90
C SER A 2 -12.96 -35.93 -3.49
N CYS A 3 -13.25 -35.27 -2.37
CA CYS A 3 -12.36 -34.29 -1.73
C CYS A 3 -11.00 -34.96 -1.47
N GLN A 4 -9.91 -34.38 -1.96
CA GLN A 4 -8.55 -34.88 -1.78
C GLN A 4 -7.91 -34.31 -0.51
N ASN A 5 -6.98 -35.06 0.07
CA ASN A 5 -6.11 -34.56 1.13
C ASN A 5 -4.77 -34.12 0.54
N ILE A 6 -4.48 -32.82 0.60
CA ILE A 6 -3.29 -32.20 0.04
C ILE A 6 -2.33 -31.80 1.17
N LEU A 7 -1.10 -32.31 1.13
CA LEU A 7 -0.03 -31.90 2.03
C LEU A 7 0.81 -30.80 1.39
N VAL A 8 0.96 -29.65 2.05
CA VAL A 8 1.94 -28.62 1.67
C VAL A 8 3.02 -28.54 2.74
N TRP A 9 4.22 -28.99 2.40
CA TRP A 9 5.36 -28.95 3.31
C TRP A 9 6.14 -27.64 3.12
N LEU A 10 5.94 -26.74 4.08
CA LEU A 10 6.43 -25.37 4.04
C LEU A 10 7.96 -25.28 4.21
N PRO A 11 8.58 -24.16 3.76
CA PRO A 11 9.98 -23.85 4.07
C PRO A 11 10.21 -23.76 5.59
N SER A 12 11.44 -23.98 6.03
CA SER A 12 11.78 -23.93 7.46
C SER A 12 12.11 -22.53 7.99
N PRO A 13 12.83 -21.66 7.25
CA PRO A 13 13.01 -20.27 7.67
C PRO A 13 11.68 -19.52 7.58
N MET A 14 11.37 -18.71 8.59
CA MET A 14 10.12 -17.95 8.61
C MET A 14 10.02 -16.95 7.44
N GLY A 15 11.12 -16.30 7.05
CA GLY A 15 11.14 -15.38 5.92
C GLY A 15 10.72 -16.06 4.60
N ASP A 16 11.24 -17.26 4.36
CA ASP A 16 10.88 -18.09 3.21
C ASP A 16 9.40 -18.49 3.24
N ALA A 17 8.87 -18.85 4.41
CA ALA A 17 7.46 -19.19 4.56
C ALA A 17 6.55 -17.99 4.25
N VAL A 18 6.91 -16.77 4.68
CA VAL A 18 6.18 -15.56 4.30
C VAL A 18 6.30 -15.29 2.80
N MET A 19 7.49 -15.45 2.21
CA MET A 19 7.69 -15.32 0.75
C MET A 19 6.91 -16.38 -0.06
N ALA A 20 6.55 -17.50 0.55
CA ALA A 20 5.73 -18.54 -0.09
C ALA A 20 4.24 -18.18 -0.12
N THR A 21 3.77 -17.18 0.64
CA THR A 21 2.34 -16.84 0.75
C THR A 21 1.62 -16.57 -0.58
N PRO A 22 2.23 -15.91 -1.61
CA PRO A 22 1.59 -15.79 -2.91
C PRO A 22 1.34 -17.15 -3.58
N ALA A 23 2.30 -18.09 -3.46
CA ALA A 23 2.16 -19.44 -3.99
C ALA A 23 1.11 -20.24 -3.21
N LEU A 24 1.06 -20.08 -1.88
CA LEU A 24 0.05 -20.71 -1.03
C LEU A 24 -1.37 -20.22 -1.38
N ARG A 25 -1.55 -18.92 -1.64
CA ARG A 25 -2.81 -18.35 -2.14
C ARG A 25 -3.23 -18.99 -3.47
N CYS A 26 -2.30 -19.11 -4.42
CA CYS A 26 -2.58 -19.74 -5.71
C CYS A 26 -2.96 -21.22 -5.56
N ILE A 27 -2.25 -21.97 -4.69
CA ILE A 27 -2.54 -23.38 -4.39
C ILE A 27 -3.91 -23.52 -3.72
N ARG A 28 -4.24 -22.66 -2.74
CA ARG A 28 -5.55 -22.68 -2.07
C ARG A 28 -6.69 -22.47 -3.06
N ASN A 29 -6.52 -21.56 -4.03
CA ASN A 29 -7.51 -21.31 -5.07
C ASN A 29 -7.65 -22.49 -6.04
N LEU A 30 -6.53 -23.09 -6.46
CA LEU A 30 -6.53 -24.26 -7.34
C LEU A 30 -7.28 -25.44 -6.70
N PHE A 31 -7.07 -25.64 -5.40
CA PHE A 31 -7.65 -26.74 -4.63
C PHE A 31 -8.84 -26.29 -3.79
N GLU A 32 -9.65 -25.32 -4.21
CA GLU A 32 -10.68 -24.66 -3.36
C GLU A 32 -11.64 -25.60 -2.60
N ASN A 33 -11.90 -26.80 -3.12
CA ASN A 33 -12.82 -27.79 -2.53
C ASN A 33 -12.11 -28.96 -1.81
N ASP A 34 -10.78 -28.98 -1.80
CA ASP A 34 -9.96 -30.04 -1.19
C ASP A 34 -9.45 -29.64 0.19
N LYS A 35 -9.03 -30.60 1.01
CA LYS A 35 -8.50 -30.33 2.35
C LYS A 35 -6.98 -30.15 2.30
N ILE A 36 -6.50 -28.96 2.64
CA ILE A 36 -5.08 -28.62 2.65
C ILE A 36 -4.52 -28.69 4.07
N PHE A 37 -3.46 -29.47 4.24
CA PHE A 37 -2.70 -29.60 5.47
C PHE A 37 -1.34 -28.92 5.30
N PHE A 38 -0.99 -28.01 6.20
CA PHE A 38 0.35 -27.45 6.27
C PHE A 38 1.25 -28.26 7.20
N CYS A 39 2.45 -28.56 6.74
CA CYS A 39 3.48 -29.23 7.54
C CYS A 39 4.69 -28.32 7.70
N ALA A 40 5.02 -27.97 8.94
CA ALA A 40 6.04 -26.98 9.27
C ALA A 40 6.63 -27.16 10.67
N ASN A 41 7.65 -26.35 11.00
CA ASN A 41 8.11 -26.18 12.38
C ASN A 41 7.22 -25.17 13.14
N ASP A 42 7.39 -25.09 14.46
CA ASP A 42 6.58 -24.22 15.32
C ASP A 42 6.67 -22.74 14.93
N THR A 43 7.86 -22.25 14.58
CA THR A 43 8.04 -20.84 14.20
C THR A 43 7.24 -20.49 12.95
N VAL A 44 7.30 -21.32 11.91
CA VAL A 44 6.57 -21.08 10.66
C VAL A 44 5.06 -21.23 10.88
N ALA A 45 4.64 -22.20 11.69
CA ALA A 45 3.24 -22.35 12.07
C ALA A 45 2.71 -21.10 12.79
N GLN A 46 3.47 -20.53 13.72
CA GLN A 46 3.10 -19.29 14.41
C GLN A 46 3.08 -18.06 13.48
N VAL A 47 4.05 -17.92 12.56
CA VAL A 47 4.04 -16.79 11.61
C VAL A 47 2.81 -16.83 10.70
N LEU A 48 2.49 -18.00 10.16
CA LEU A 48 1.37 -18.21 9.24
C LEU A 48 0.06 -18.57 9.95
N ALA A 49 0.01 -18.48 11.28
CA ALA A 49 -1.22 -18.65 12.04
C ALA A 49 -2.32 -17.71 11.51
N ASP A 50 -3.56 -18.20 11.53
CA ASP A 50 -4.76 -17.55 10.99
C ASP A 50 -4.72 -17.26 9.49
N SER A 51 -3.77 -17.87 8.75
CA SER A 51 -3.78 -17.79 7.29
C SER A 51 -4.94 -18.60 6.70
N PRO A 52 -5.61 -18.09 5.65
CA PRO A 52 -6.75 -18.77 5.03
C PRO A 52 -6.33 -19.90 4.07
N PHE A 53 -5.05 -20.29 4.04
CA PHE A 53 -4.50 -21.18 3.01
C PHE A 53 -4.52 -22.66 3.38
N ALA A 54 -4.76 -22.99 4.65
CA ALA A 54 -4.77 -24.35 5.15
C ALA A 54 -5.96 -24.59 6.07
N ASP A 55 -6.45 -25.82 6.05
CA ASP A 55 -7.54 -26.29 6.90
C ASP A 55 -6.99 -26.93 8.19
N GLU A 56 -5.78 -27.48 8.14
CA GLU A 56 -5.15 -28.21 9.25
C GLU A 56 -3.64 -27.98 9.29
N TRP A 57 -3.06 -28.18 10.47
CA TRP A 57 -1.63 -28.05 10.72
C TRP A 57 -1.01 -29.34 11.27
N ILE A 58 0.14 -29.71 10.73
CA ILE A 58 0.98 -30.81 11.21
C ILE A 58 2.33 -30.22 11.63
N THR A 59 2.54 -30.15 12.94
CA THR A 59 3.82 -29.71 13.51
C THR A 59 4.83 -30.85 13.52
N ILE A 60 6.01 -30.59 12.96
CA ILE A 60 7.11 -31.56 12.91
C ILE A 60 7.85 -31.59 14.25
N LYS A 61 7.66 -32.66 15.04
CA LYS A 61 8.36 -32.87 16.32
C LYS A 61 9.65 -33.69 16.21
N SER A 62 9.85 -34.38 15.09
CA SER A 62 11.01 -35.26 14.87
C SER A 62 11.74 -34.90 13.59
N HIS A 63 13.06 -35.07 13.58
CA HIS A 63 13.87 -34.95 12.36
C HIS A 63 14.04 -36.30 11.62
N CYS A 64 13.56 -37.40 12.22
CA CYS A 64 13.67 -38.74 11.63
C CYS A 64 12.61 -38.93 10.53
N PRO A 65 13.00 -39.22 9.27
CA PRO A 65 12.05 -39.35 8.17
C PRO A 65 11.04 -40.49 8.36
N PHE A 66 11.41 -41.57 9.05
CA PHE A 66 10.51 -42.70 9.33
C PHE A 66 9.40 -42.32 10.33
N ALA A 67 9.75 -41.58 11.39
CA ALA A 67 8.78 -41.09 12.36
C ALA A 67 7.81 -40.10 11.71
N ILE A 68 8.32 -39.19 10.88
CA ILE A 68 7.48 -38.26 10.13
C ILE A 68 6.58 -39.02 9.14
N ALA A 69 7.10 -40.01 8.42
CA ALA A 69 6.31 -40.81 7.49
C ALA A 69 5.15 -41.54 8.19
N SER A 70 5.39 -42.08 9.40
CA SER A 70 4.34 -42.70 10.21
C SER A 70 3.23 -41.72 10.57
N GLU A 71 3.59 -40.48 10.92
CA GLU A 71 2.60 -39.42 11.17
C GLU A 71 1.81 -39.06 9.92
N LEU A 72 2.50 -38.84 8.79
CA LEU A 72 1.86 -38.47 7.52
C LEU A 72 0.90 -39.55 7.00
N LYS A 73 1.17 -40.84 7.26
CA LYS A 73 0.28 -41.95 6.88
C LYS A 73 -1.10 -41.87 7.52
N LYS A 74 -1.23 -41.25 8.69
CA LYS A 74 -2.51 -41.14 9.41
C LYS A 74 -3.55 -40.30 8.66
N HIS A 75 -3.10 -39.45 7.73
CA HIS A 75 -3.94 -38.49 7.03
C HIS A 75 -4.28 -38.89 5.58
N ASN A 76 -3.75 -40.01 5.08
CA ASN A 76 -4.04 -40.53 3.73
C ASN A 76 -3.91 -39.46 2.61
N PHE A 77 -2.77 -38.78 2.54
CA PHE A 77 -2.55 -37.74 1.53
C PHE A 77 -2.51 -38.31 0.09
N ASP A 78 -3.25 -37.66 -0.81
CA ASP A 78 -3.24 -37.95 -2.24
C ASP A 78 -2.04 -37.29 -2.93
N THR A 79 -1.79 -36.03 -2.55
CA THR A 79 -0.78 -35.16 -3.14
C THR A 79 0.05 -34.49 -2.06
N ALA A 80 1.37 -34.40 -2.28
CA ALA A 80 2.30 -33.66 -1.45
C ALA A 80 3.12 -32.66 -2.27
N ILE A 81 3.06 -31.39 -1.86
CA ILE A 81 3.76 -30.25 -2.45
C ILE A 81 4.90 -29.84 -1.51
N LEU A 82 6.16 -29.99 -1.96
CA LEU A 82 7.34 -29.82 -1.13
C LEU A 82 8.10 -28.53 -1.45
N PHE A 83 7.84 -27.46 -0.71
CA PHE A 83 8.61 -26.22 -0.77
C PHE A 83 9.96 -26.34 -0.06
N LYS A 84 10.03 -27.12 1.02
CA LYS A 84 11.30 -27.49 1.66
C LYS A 84 12.12 -28.33 0.69
N ASN A 85 13.42 -28.03 0.49
CA ASN A 85 14.30 -28.73 -0.46
C ASN A 85 15.06 -29.94 0.13
N SER A 86 14.85 -30.31 1.39
CA SER A 86 15.67 -31.37 2.03
C SER A 86 15.42 -32.77 1.45
N PHE A 87 16.44 -33.62 1.45
CA PHE A 87 16.33 -35.04 1.11
C PHE A 87 15.36 -35.78 2.05
N ALA A 88 15.50 -35.54 3.37
CA ALA A 88 14.69 -36.18 4.40
C ALA A 88 13.17 -35.90 4.24
N SER A 89 12.77 -34.69 3.85
CA SER A 89 11.34 -34.41 3.58
C SER A 89 10.79 -35.20 2.40
N ALA A 90 11.57 -35.33 1.31
CA ALA A 90 11.11 -36.09 0.15
C ALA A 90 11.04 -37.61 0.45
N LEU A 91 12.03 -38.12 1.20
CA LEU A 91 12.03 -39.50 1.68
C LEU A 91 10.84 -39.78 2.62
N ALA A 92 10.53 -38.88 3.55
CA ALA A 92 9.41 -39.06 4.49
C ALA A 92 8.06 -39.16 3.75
N VAL A 93 7.81 -38.28 2.77
CA VAL A 93 6.58 -38.33 1.96
C VAL A 93 6.54 -39.59 1.07
N PHE A 94 7.68 -40.02 0.52
CA PHE A 94 7.76 -41.27 -0.23
C PHE A 94 7.44 -42.49 0.65
N LEU A 95 8.04 -42.58 1.84
CA LEU A 95 7.76 -43.64 2.81
C LEU A 95 6.32 -43.61 3.34
N ALA A 96 5.69 -42.43 3.35
CA ALA A 96 4.29 -42.27 3.68
C ALA A 96 3.34 -42.81 2.59
N GLY A 97 3.85 -43.13 1.40
CA GLY A 97 3.04 -43.72 0.32
C GLY A 97 2.18 -42.71 -0.46
N VAL A 98 2.46 -41.40 -0.31
CA VAL A 98 1.73 -40.35 -1.04
C VAL A 98 1.95 -40.50 -2.53
N LYS A 99 0.89 -40.60 -3.35
CA LYS A 99 1.00 -40.95 -4.77
C LYS A 99 1.65 -39.86 -5.60
N THR A 100 1.19 -38.63 -5.48
CA THR A 100 1.71 -37.47 -6.22
C THR A 100 2.62 -36.65 -5.33
N ARG A 101 3.89 -36.48 -5.71
CA ARG A 101 4.93 -35.82 -4.90
C ARG A 101 5.66 -34.79 -5.76
N ILE A 102 5.32 -33.52 -5.57
CA ILE A 102 5.81 -32.40 -6.38
C ILE A 102 6.87 -31.61 -5.62
N GLY A 103 7.92 -31.20 -6.32
CA GLY A 103 8.87 -30.21 -5.82
C GLY A 103 10.12 -30.12 -6.68
N TYR A 104 11.08 -29.30 -6.24
CA TYR A 104 12.34 -29.19 -6.97
C TYR A 104 13.25 -30.40 -6.76
N ALA A 105 13.81 -30.94 -7.85
CA ALA A 105 14.78 -32.01 -7.84
C ALA A 105 16.19 -31.47 -7.54
N ARG A 106 16.47 -31.25 -6.24
CA ARG A 106 17.77 -30.81 -5.73
C ARG A 106 18.40 -31.86 -4.82
N ASP A 107 19.72 -31.81 -4.72
CA ASP A 107 20.50 -32.50 -3.68
C ASP A 107 20.14 -33.99 -3.55
N GLY A 108 19.99 -34.66 -4.70
CA GLY A 108 19.68 -36.10 -4.80
C GLY A 108 18.23 -36.50 -4.51
N ARG A 109 17.38 -35.60 -3.97
CA ARG A 109 16.03 -35.94 -3.52
C ARG A 109 15.04 -36.28 -4.65
N GLY A 110 15.40 -35.95 -5.89
CA GLY A 110 14.54 -36.10 -7.06
C GLY A 110 14.11 -37.55 -7.34
N ILE A 111 14.81 -38.56 -6.82
CA ILE A 111 14.40 -39.96 -6.92
C ILE A 111 13.08 -40.26 -6.21
N PHE A 112 12.73 -39.47 -5.20
CA PHE A 112 11.51 -39.63 -4.41
C PHE A 112 10.35 -38.78 -4.92
N LEU A 113 10.55 -37.93 -5.92
CA LEU A 113 9.50 -37.06 -6.47
C LEU A 113 8.89 -37.70 -7.72
N THR A 114 7.56 -37.60 -7.88
CA THR A 114 6.90 -38.00 -9.14
C THR A 114 6.94 -36.87 -10.15
N GLU A 115 6.79 -35.63 -9.69
CA GLU A 115 6.83 -34.44 -10.53
C GLU A 115 7.96 -33.52 -10.08
N LYS A 116 8.83 -33.18 -11.03
CA LYS A 116 10.14 -32.61 -10.75
C LYS A 116 10.28 -31.27 -11.45
N LEU A 117 10.44 -30.23 -10.65
CA LEU A 117 10.96 -28.96 -11.15
C LEU A 117 12.49 -28.99 -11.08
N PHE A 118 13.15 -28.41 -12.08
CA PHE A 118 14.60 -28.29 -12.10
C PHE A 118 14.99 -26.82 -11.91
N PRO A 119 15.75 -26.49 -10.85
CA PRO A 119 16.18 -25.12 -10.66
C PRO A 119 17.24 -24.76 -11.73
N PRO A 120 17.24 -23.54 -12.26
CA PRO A 120 18.26 -23.13 -13.20
C PRO A 120 19.65 -23.14 -12.53
N LYS A 121 20.65 -23.57 -13.30
CA LYS A 121 22.04 -23.69 -12.86
C LYS A 121 22.96 -22.76 -13.65
N ILE A 122 24.03 -22.32 -13.02
CA ILE A 122 25.19 -21.68 -13.62
C ILE A 122 26.32 -22.71 -13.57
N GLY A 123 26.73 -23.23 -14.72
CA GLY A 123 27.66 -24.37 -14.80
C GLY A 123 27.07 -25.67 -14.26
N LEU A 124 27.91 -26.65 -13.94
CA LEU A 124 27.47 -28.00 -13.54
C LEU A 124 26.89 -28.06 -12.11
N PHE A 125 27.42 -27.27 -11.17
CA PHE A 125 27.19 -27.50 -9.73
C PHE A 125 26.50 -26.35 -8.99
N ARG A 126 26.42 -25.14 -9.56
CA ARG A 126 25.95 -23.96 -8.84
C ARG A 126 24.56 -23.54 -9.30
N TYR A 127 23.65 -23.32 -8.36
CA TYR A 127 22.31 -22.82 -8.68
C TYR A 127 22.37 -21.32 -9.05
N LYS A 128 21.59 -20.93 -10.05
CA LYS A 128 21.42 -19.51 -10.40
C LYS A 128 20.68 -18.81 -9.24
N PRO A 129 21.15 -17.63 -8.79
CA PRO A 129 20.39 -16.82 -7.85
C PRO A 129 19.01 -16.50 -8.40
N LEU A 130 17.99 -16.88 -7.63
CA LEU A 130 16.59 -16.64 -7.92
C LEU A 130 15.90 -16.18 -6.65
N SER A 131 14.92 -15.30 -6.80
CA SER A 131 14.02 -14.95 -5.71
C SER A 131 13.31 -16.20 -5.19
N ALA A 132 13.33 -16.40 -3.88
CA ALA A 132 12.55 -17.46 -3.23
C ALA A 132 11.04 -17.34 -3.53
N LEU A 133 10.52 -16.12 -3.65
CA LEU A 133 9.14 -15.85 -4.05
C LEU A 133 8.84 -16.47 -5.44
N ASP A 134 9.69 -16.17 -6.43
CA ASP A 134 9.57 -16.72 -7.79
C ASP A 134 9.74 -18.24 -7.81
N TYR A 135 10.65 -18.73 -6.96
CA TYR A 135 10.89 -20.15 -6.79
C TYR A 135 9.62 -20.89 -6.34
N TYR A 136 8.88 -20.35 -5.36
CA TYR A 136 7.63 -20.95 -4.88
C TYR A 136 6.46 -20.76 -5.84
N LEU A 137 6.34 -19.59 -6.48
CA LEU A 137 5.33 -19.35 -7.51
C LEU A 137 5.48 -20.31 -8.70
N ALA A 138 6.70 -20.66 -9.08
CA ALA A 138 6.93 -21.65 -10.13
C ALA A 138 6.39 -23.04 -9.76
N VAL A 139 6.40 -23.43 -8.47
CA VAL A 139 5.75 -24.68 -8.03
C VAL A 139 4.23 -24.58 -8.17
N ALA A 140 3.62 -23.46 -7.77
CA ALA A 140 2.18 -23.24 -7.94
C ALA A 140 1.79 -23.24 -9.43
N SER A 141 2.56 -22.57 -10.29
CA SER A 141 2.35 -22.55 -11.73
C SER A 141 2.52 -23.94 -12.37
N TRP A 142 3.47 -24.75 -11.90
CA TRP A 142 3.64 -26.13 -12.34
C TRP A 142 2.40 -26.99 -12.07
N LEU A 143 1.71 -26.75 -10.96
CA LEU A 143 0.44 -27.41 -10.62
C LEU A 143 -0.74 -26.93 -11.48
N GLY A 144 -0.54 -25.92 -12.33
CA GLY A 144 -1.59 -25.28 -13.13
C GLY A 144 -2.35 -24.18 -12.41
N ALA A 145 -1.84 -23.66 -11.28
CA ALA A 145 -2.48 -22.55 -10.59
C ALA A 145 -2.22 -21.22 -11.33
N ASP A 146 -3.26 -20.38 -11.41
CA ASP A 146 -3.15 -19.02 -11.95
C ASP A 146 -2.35 -18.13 -10.98
N VAL A 147 -1.23 -17.57 -11.45
CA VAL A 147 -0.42 -16.63 -10.68
C VAL A 147 -1.12 -15.26 -10.68
N LEU A 148 -1.82 -14.96 -9.59
CA LEU A 148 -2.62 -13.74 -9.46
C LEU A 148 -1.75 -12.48 -9.29
N ASP A 149 -0.85 -12.49 -8.32
CA ASP A 149 0.06 -11.39 -8.00
C ASP A 149 1.24 -11.88 -7.15
N ARG A 150 2.17 -10.98 -6.83
CA ARG A 150 3.39 -11.25 -6.02
C ARG A 150 3.27 -10.79 -4.57
N LYS A 151 2.08 -10.37 -4.13
CA LYS A 151 1.87 -9.73 -2.83
C LYS A 151 1.97 -10.77 -1.72
N LEU A 152 2.95 -10.56 -0.84
CA LEU A 152 3.06 -11.27 0.44
C LEU A 152 1.89 -10.85 1.34
N GLU A 153 1.37 -11.79 2.12
CA GLU A 153 0.27 -11.49 3.04
C GLU A 153 0.34 -12.32 4.32
N LEU A 154 -0.08 -11.70 5.41
CA LEU A 154 -0.20 -12.32 6.73
C LEU A 154 -1.47 -11.83 7.39
N SER A 155 -2.17 -12.73 8.07
CA SER A 155 -3.27 -12.38 8.96
C SER A 155 -2.73 -11.91 10.29
N VAL A 156 -3.37 -10.89 10.87
CA VAL A 156 -3.12 -10.43 12.23
C VAL A 156 -4.33 -10.80 13.08
N ASN A 157 -4.08 -11.52 14.16
CA ASN A 157 -5.10 -11.91 15.11
C ASN A 157 -5.54 -10.70 15.96
N GLU A 158 -6.85 -10.55 16.20
CA GLU A 158 -7.39 -9.40 16.93
C GLU A 158 -7.12 -9.49 18.45
N GLU A 159 -7.01 -10.69 19.03
CA GLU A 159 -6.57 -10.87 20.42
C GLU A 159 -5.11 -10.42 20.61
N ASP A 160 -4.19 -10.80 19.70
CA ASP A 160 -2.80 -10.33 19.73
C ASP A 160 -2.71 -8.81 19.61
N LYS A 161 -3.54 -8.21 18.75
CA LYS A 161 -3.62 -6.76 18.59
C LYS A 161 -4.11 -6.06 19.85
N LYS A 162 -5.14 -6.58 20.51
CA LYS A 162 -5.60 -6.08 21.82
C LYS A 162 -4.49 -6.17 22.86
N ALA A 163 -3.82 -7.32 22.96
CA ALA A 163 -2.72 -7.53 23.91
C ALA A 163 -1.56 -6.54 23.69
N VAL A 164 -1.22 -6.25 22.43
CA VAL A 164 -0.19 -5.25 22.09
C VAL A 164 -0.63 -3.83 22.46
N ILE A 165 -1.88 -3.46 22.21
CA ILE A 165 -2.43 -2.15 22.61
C ILE A 165 -2.47 -2.01 24.13
N GLU A 166 -2.88 -3.04 24.85
CA GLU A 166 -2.87 -3.03 26.33
C GLU A 166 -1.45 -2.88 26.88
N LYS A 167 -0.47 -3.56 26.26
CA LYS A 167 0.92 -3.56 26.72
C LYS A 167 1.68 -2.27 26.36
N PHE A 168 1.39 -1.65 25.22
CA PHE A 168 2.19 -0.55 24.66
C PHE A 168 1.39 0.67 24.19
N GLY A 169 0.09 0.74 24.47
CA GLY A 169 -0.87 1.67 23.86
C GLY A 169 -0.44 3.14 23.85
N GLU A 170 0.14 3.64 24.94
CA GLU A 170 0.66 5.02 25.02
C GLU A 170 1.74 5.32 23.97
N LYS A 171 2.59 4.34 23.68
CA LYS A 171 3.68 4.46 22.69
C LYS A 171 3.23 4.16 21.26
N LEU A 172 2.07 3.52 21.07
CA LEU A 172 1.53 3.17 19.76
C LEU A 172 0.51 4.19 19.23
N ASN A 173 -0.28 4.80 20.11
CA ASN A 173 -1.38 5.71 19.74
C ASN A 173 -1.02 7.21 19.85
N GLY A 174 0.27 7.54 20.05
CA GLY A 174 0.74 8.93 20.16
C GLY A 174 0.85 9.66 18.82
N ARG A 175 1.08 10.98 18.85
CA ARG A 175 1.38 11.82 17.65
C ARG A 175 2.74 11.53 17.02
N ASN A 176 3.56 10.71 17.67
CA ASN A 176 4.93 10.45 17.28
C ASN A 176 5.01 9.27 16.31
N PRO A 177 5.95 9.27 15.34
CA PRO A 177 6.17 8.11 14.49
C PRO A 177 6.60 6.90 15.30
N PHE A 178 6.02 5.74 15.01
CA PHE A 178 6.44 4.48 15.63
C PHE A 178 7.43 3.75 14.72
N VAL A 179 8.62 3.45 15.24
CA VAL A 179 9.72 2.82 14.48
C VAL A 179 10.18 1.54 15.17
N ILE A 180 10.35 0.48 14.38
CA ILE A 180 10.90 -0.80 14.87
C ILE A 180 12.28 -1.04 14.25
N LEU A 181 13.28 -1.24 15.11
CA LEU A 181 14.62 -1.68 14.74
C LEU A 181 14.69 -3.21 14.88
N VAL A 182 15.22 -3.89 13.86
CA VAL A 182 15.40 -5.35 13.85
C VAL A 182 16.87 -5.67 13.58
N PRO A 183 17.72 -5.68 14.62
CA PRO A 183 19.16 -5.85 14.49
C PRO A 183 19.60 -7.32 14.42
N GLY A 184 18.66 -8.27 14.49
CA GLY A 184 18.94 -9.70 14.51
C GLY A 184 19.65 -10.23 13.27
N GLY A 185 20.02 -11.52 13.31
CA GLY A 185 20.91 -12.13 12.34
C GLY A 185 20.82 -13.66 12.25
N ALA A 186 19.61 -14.22 12.10
CA ALA A 186 19.38 -15.68 12.12
C ALA A 186 20.21 -16.53 11.12
N PHE A 187 20.70 -15.94 10.02
CA PHE A 187 21.59 -16.62 9.06
C PHE A 187 23.04 -16.72 9.57
N GLY A 188 23.43 -15.86 10.50
CA GLY A 188 24.76 -15.80 11.08
C GLY A 188 25.19 -14.36 11.40
N PRO A 189 26.25 -14.21 12.23
CA PRO A 189 26.71 -12.91 12.73
C PRO A 189 27.18 -11.96 11.62
N SER A 190 27.48 -12.47 10.42
CA SER A 190 27.92 -11.66 9.27
C SER A 190 26.93 -10.60 8.80
N LYS A 191 25.63 -10.76 9.10
CA LYS A 191 24.57 -9.83 8.72
C LYS A 191 24.32 -8.72 9.74
N ILE A 192 24.95 -8.79 10.90
CA ILE A 192 24.65 -7.89 12.01
C ILE A 192 25.31 -6.54 11.75
N TRP A 193 24.50 -5.49 11.72
CA TRP A 193 24.98 -4.12 11.62
C TRP A 193 25.43 -3.64 13.01
N PRO A 194 26.54 -2.88 13.13
CA PRO A 194 27.09 -2.50 14.43
C PRO A 194 26.06 -1.85 15.36
N GLU A 195 26.07 -2.28 16.62
CA GLU A 195 25.11 -1.87 17.65
C GLU A 195 25.13 -0.35 17.88
N GLU A 196 26.31 0.27 17.83
CA GLU A 196 26.48 1.73 17.98
C GLU A 196 25.77 2.50 16.86
N ARG A 197 25.65 1.92 15.67
CA ARG A 197 25.01 2.59 14.53
C ARG A 197 23.49 2.49 14.59
N PHE A 198 22.97 1.38 15.10
CA PHE A 198 21.55 1.30 15.46
C PHE A 198 21.20 2.32 16.54
N ALA A 199 22.03 2.46 17.59
CA ALA A 199 21.85 3.46 18.63
C ALA A 199 21.86 4.90 18.07
N GLN A 200 22.86 5.24 17.25
CA GLN A 200 22.93 6.55 16.57
C GLN A 200 21.70 6.84 15.70
N THR A 201 21.18 5.81 15.01
CA THR A 201 19.98 5.93 14.18
C THR A 201 18.74 6.15 15.05
N ALA A 202 18.62 5.42 16.16
CA ALA A 202 17.53 5.60 17.12
C ALA A 202 17.54 7.01 17.72
N ASP A 203 18.69 7.49 18.18
CA ASP A 203 18.85 8.83 18.73
C ASP A 203 18.43 9.90 17.73
N PHE A 204 18.89 9.80 16.48
CA PHE A 204 18.49 10.72 15.41
C PHE A 204 16.96 10.74 15.19
N LEU A 205 16.32 9.57 15.19
CA LEU A 205 14.87 9.47 15.00
C LEU A 205 14.08 10.06 16.16
N ILE A 206 14.55 9.86 17.38
CA ILE A 206 13.95 10.40 18.60
C ILE A 206 14.13 11.93 18.63
N GLU A 207 15.35 12.43 18.39
CA GLU A 207 15.64 13.86 18.45
C GLU A 207 14.92 14.66 17.36
N LYS A 208 14.88 14.13 16.13
CA LYS A 208 14.33 14.86 14.98
C LYS A 208 12.83 14.71 14.81
N PHE A 209 12.28 13.55 15.13
CA PHE A 209 10.86 13.22 14.86
C PHE A 209 10.07 12.90 16.13
N SER A 210 10.70 12.98 17.31
CA SER A 210 10.12 12.52 18.58
C SER A 210 9.65 11.06 18.51
N ALA A 211 10.25 10.24 17.64
CA ALA A 211 9.77 8.90 17.33
C ALA A 211 9.78 7.98 18.54
N ASN A 212 8.78 7.12 18.65
CA ASN A 212 8.79 6.00 19.59
C ASN A 212 9.56 4.86 18.94
N VAL A 213 10.76 4.56 19.46
CA VAL A 213 11.65 3.54 18.88
C VAL A 213 11.65 2.27 19.72
N PHE A 214 11.39 1.13 19.07
CA PHE A 214 11.44 -0.19 19.68
C PHE A 214 12.56 -1.00 19.01
N VAL A 215 13.26 -1.82 19.78
CA VAL A 215 14.19 -2.82 19.26
C VAL A 215 13.60 -4.22 19.44
N SER A 216 13.52 -4.96 18.35
CA SER A 216 12.95 -6.31 18.27
C SER A 216 14.01 -7.34 17.91
N VAL A 217 14.18 -8.33 18.78
CA VAL A 217 15.17 -9.40 18.65
C VAL A 217 14.53 -10.75 18.94
N SER A 218 15.13 -11.82 18.43
CA SER A 218 14.78 -13.20 18.81
C SER A 218 15.07 -13.43 20.30
N PRO A 219 14.32 -14.30 21.00
CA PRO A 219 14.55 -14.61 22.42
C PRO A 219 15.83 -15.43 22.68
N VAL A 220 16.74 -15.53 21.72
CA VAL A 220 18.05 -16.17 21.89
C VAL A 220 19.00 -15.21 22.59
N LYS A 221 19.85 -15.74 23.47
CA LYS A 221 20.72 -14.95 24.35
C LYS A 221 21.60 -13.98 23.58
N GLU A 222 22.13 -14.40 22.43
CA GLU A 222 23.03 -13.60 21.60
C GLU A 222 22.32 -12.38 21.00
N GLU A 223 21.04 -12.49 20.61
CA GLU A 223 20.30 -11.35 20.06
C GLU A 223 19.74 -10.45 21.18
N ILE A 224 19.40 -10.98 22.35
CA ILE A 224 19.04 -10.18 23.52
C ILE A 224 20.20 -9.24 23.90
N GLN A 225 21.44 -9.76 23.90
CA GLN A 225 22.63 -8.94 24.17
C GLN A 225 22.86 -7.83 23.14
N ILE A 226 22.47 -8.03 21.88
CA ILE A 226 22.53 -6.99 20.84
C ILE A 226 21.55 -5.87 21.18
N ALA A 227 20.31 -6.20 21.56
CA ALA A 227 19.33 -5.20 21.96
C ALA A 227 19.77 -4.42 23.21
N GLU A 228 20.32 -5.10 24.21
CA GLU A 228 20.88 -4.48 25.42
C GLU A 228 21.98 -3.46 25.07
N LYS A 229 22.93 -3.83 24.21
CA LYS A 229 24.00 -2.92 23.76
C LYS A 229 23.48 -1.72 22.97
N ILE A 230 22.49 -1.93 22.11
CA ILE A 230 21.87 -0.83 21.37
C ILE A 230 21.24 0.16 22.35
N CYS A 231 20.49 -0.34 23.33
CA CYS A 231 19.89 0.50 24.37
C CYS A 231 20.93 1.20 25.24
N SER A 232 22.04 0.54 25.60
CA SER A 232 23.10 1.15 26.41
C SER A 232 23.91 2.20 25.67
N ASN A 233 24.06 2.05 24.35
CA ASN A 233 24.80 2.98 23.50
C ASN A 233 23.95 4.18 23.06
N ALA A 234 22.62 4.10 23.19
CA ALA A 234 21.70 5.18 22.85
C ALA A 234 21.67 6.24 23.95
N LYS A 235 21.51 7.50 23.54
CA LYS A 235 21.35 8.62 24.48
C LYS A 235 19.93 8.74 24.99
N HIS A 236 18.96 8.29 24.20
CA HIS A 236 17.53 8.36 24.51
C HIS A 236 16.94 6.97 24.76
N PRO A 237 15.87 6.87 25.57
CA PRO A 237 15.27 5.58 25.90
C PRO A 237 14.63 4.90 24.69
N ILE A 238 14.99 3.63 24.47
CA ILE A 238 14.43 2.73 23.46
C ILE A 238 13.65 1.63 24.17
N VAL A 239 12.52 1.19 23.62
CA VAL A 239 11.82 0.02 24.17
C VAL A 239 12.51 -1.26 23.73
N ASN A 240 13.08 -1.97 24.70
CA ASN A 240 13.73 -3.26 24.48
C ASN A 240 12.72 -4.41 24.56
N LEU A 241 12.38 -5.01 23.41
CA LEU A 241 11.53 -6.21 23.38
C LEU A 241 12.28 -7.50 23.77
N GLY A 242 13.62 -7.46 23.90
CA GLY A 242 14.38 -8.56 24.51
C GLY A 242 14.12 -8.69 26.01
N GLU A 243 13.94 -7.56 26.71
CA GLU A 243 13.54 -7.50 28.12
C GLU A 243 12.02 -7.57 28.31
N ASN A 244 11.27 -7.09 27.32
CA ASN A 244 9.81 -7.09 27.32
C ASN A 244 9.28 -8.01 26.21
N PRO A 245 9.51 -9.33 26.29
CA PRO A 245 9.24 -10.25 25.20
C PRO A 245 7.78 -10.21 24.76
N VAL A 246 7.61 -10.35 23.46
CA VAL A 246 6.31 -10.49 22.79
C VAL A 246 6.28 -11.83 22.05
N THR A 247 5.11 -12.42 21.94
CA THR A 247 4.94 -13.61 21.10
C THR A 247 5.11 -13.22 19.63
N LEU A 248 5.29 -14.21 18.74
CA LEU A 248 5.40 -13.95 17.31
C LEU A 248 4.09 -13.39 16.72
N GLY A 249 2.94 -13.80 17.27
CA GLY A 249 1.63 -13.23 16.96
C GLY A 249 1.51 -11.76 17.39
N GLN A 250 1.94 -11.44 18.61
CA GLN A 250 2.03 -10.05 19.08
C GLN A 250 3.02 -9.23 18.26
N LEU A 251 4.16 -9.79 17.85
CA LEU A 251 5.10 -9.10 16.96
C LEU A 251 4.44 -8.78 15.60
N LYS A 252 3.73 -9.75 15.00
CA LYS A 252 2.90 -9.50 13.80
C LYS A 252 1.88 -8.40 14.04
N ALA A 253 1.27 -8.33 15.22
CA ALA A 253 0.29 -7.31 15.57
C ALA A 253 0.91 -5.93 15.87
N LEU A 254 2.20 -5.87 16.20
CA LEU A 254 2.94 -4.64 16.42
C LEU A 254 3.31 -3.94 15.09
N PHE A 255 3.70 -4.71 14.08
CA PHE A 255 4.11 -4.19 12.78
C PHE A 255 3.10 -3.22 12.13
N PRO A 256 1.77 -3.45 12.13
CA PRO A 256 0.79 -2.53 11.54
C PRO A 256 0.78 -1.12 12.12
N PHE A 257 1.28 -0.93 13.35
CA PHE A 257 1.44 0.39 13.95
C PHE A 257 2.71 1.10 13.46
N ALA A 258 3.71 0.35 12.99
CA ALA A 258 5.00 0.90 12.62
C ALA A 258 4.89 1.73 11.33
N GLU A 259 5.34 2.98 11.40
CA GLU A 259 5.49 3.84 10.24
C GLU A 259 6.76 3.50 9.45
N LEU A 260 7.79 3.02 10.14
CA LEU A 260 9.07 2.61 9.56
C LEU A 260 9.65 1.40 10.29
N VAL A 261 10.22 0.49 9.52
CA VAL A 261 11.01 -0.64 10.03
C VAL A 261 12.43 -0.53 9.48
N ILE A 262 13.43 -0.61 10.35
CA ILE A 262 14.85 -0.62 9.94
C ILE A 262 15.42 -1.98 10.34
N THR A 263 15.87 -2.77 9.37
CA THR A 263 16.17 -4.19 9.58
C THR A 263 17.41 -4.64 8.82
N ASN A 264 18.13 -5.62 9.36
CA ASN A 264 19.03 -6.44 8.55
C ASN A 264 18.21 -7.36 7.60
N ASP A 265 18.86 -8.04 6.66
CA ASP A 265 18.22 -9.10 5.84
C ASP A 265 17.87 -10.35 6.67
N THR A 266 16.74 -10.29 7.38
CA THR A 266 16.24 -11.33 8.29
C THR A 266 14.75 -11.59 8.13
N GLY A 267 14.23 -12.62 8.81
CA GLY A 267 12.82 -13.02 8.72
C GLY A 267 11.80 -11.89 8.98
N PRO A 268 11.95 -11.03 10.01
CA PRO A 268 10.96 -9.98 10.29
C PRO A 268 10.82 -8.93 9.20
N ARG A 269 11.85 -8.73 8.35
CA ARG A 269 11.74 -7.94 7.11
C ARG A 269 10.54 -8.40 6.27
N HIS A 270 10.39 -9.70 6.07
CA HIS A 270 9.32 -10.26 5.25
C HIS A 270 7.94 -10.11 5.89
N ILE A 271 7.87 -10.16 7.23
CA ILE A 271 6.64 -9.87 7.98
C ILE A 271 6.23 -8.40 7.74
N ALA A 272 7.16 -7.47 7.85
CA ALA A 272 6.91 -6.05 7.58
C ALA A 272 6.42 -5.81 6.14
N ILE A 273 7.01 -6.51 5.16
CA ILE A 273 6.59 -6.44 3.75
C ILE A 273 5.16 -6.96 3.58
N ALA A 274 4.86 -8.14 4.13
CA ALA A 274 3.53 -8.76 4.05
C ALA A 274 2.43 -7.88 4.67
N LEU A 275 2.80 -7.09 5.70
CA LEU A 275 1.91 -6.17 6.39
C LEU A 275 1.95 -4.75 5.80
N GLY A 276 2.65 -4.52 4.70
CA GLY A 276 2.60 -3.26 3.96
C GLY A 276 3.31 -2.08 4.63
N ARG A 277 4.38 -2.32 5.40
CA ARG A 277 5.14 -1.25 6.09
C ARG A 277 6.18 -0.59 5.20
N LYS A 278 6.63 0.62 5.56
CA LYS A 278 7.84 1.23 4.96
C LYS A 278 9.07 0.62 5.62
N ILE A 279 10.09 0.30 4.83
CA ILE A 279 11.22 -0.51 5.30
C ILE A 279 12.52 0.03 4.76
N ILE A 280 13.54 0.08 5.62
CA ILE A 280 14.94 0.21 5.24
C ILE A 280 15.62 -1.12 5.57
N THR A 281 16.11 -1.81 4.55
CA THR A 281 16.82 -3.08 4.73
C THR A 281 18.31 -2.91 4.46
N LEU A 282 19.13 -3.39 5.40
CA LEU A 282 20.58 -3.34 5.32
C LEU A 282 21.13 -4.66 4.79
N PHE A 283 21.82 -4.61 3.64
CA PHE A 283 22.42 -5.76 2.97
C PHE A 283 23.94 -5.66 2.98
N GLY A 284 24.62 -6.50 3.75
CA GLY A 284 26.07 -6.67 3.71
C GLY A 284 26.50 -7.89 2.90
N PRO A 285 26.63 -9.08 3.52
CA PRO A 285 27.21 -10.24 2.87
C PRO A 285 26.26 -10.90 1.86
N ASN A 286 24.95 -10.75 2.01
CA ASN A 286 23.96 -11.50 1.24
C ASN A 286 23.59 -10.79 -0.07
N ASN A 287 23.46 -11.57 -1.13
CA ASN A 287 22.94 -11.08 -2.40
C ASN A 287 21.42 -10.80 -2.28
N PRO A 288 20.95 -9.55 -2.50
CA PRO A 288 19.53 -9.19 -2.38
C PRO A 288 18.61 -9.93 -3.34
N VAL A 289 19.13 -10.49 -4.45
CA VAL A 289 18.36 -11.24 -5.45
C VAL A 289 17.65 -12.45 -4.84
N TRP A 290 18.25 -13.10 -3.84
CA TRP A 290 17.67 -14.27 -3.18
C TRP A 290 16.31 -13.98 -2.52
N THR A 291 16.15 -12.76 -2.02
CA THR A 291 14.98 -12.32 -1.26
C THR A 291 14.28 -11.13 -1.93
N GLU A 292 14.46 -11.01 -3.25
CA GLU A 292 13.84 -9.97 -4.07
C GLU A 292 12.33 -10.20 -4.20
N ASN A 293 11.55 -9.15 -4.00
CA ASN A 293 10.10 -9.18 -4.02
C ASN A 293 9.49 -7.94 -4.70
N ASN A 294 10.31 -6.97 -5.16
CA ASN A 294 9.90 -5.73 -5.82
C ASN A 294 8.89 -4.91 -5.00
N TYR A 295 8.95 -4.99 -3.68
CA TYR A 295 8.04 -4.26 -2.82
C TYR A 295 8.35 -2.75 -2.86
N PRO A 296 7.39 -1.89 -3.24
CA PRO A 296 7.67 -0.49 -3.57
C PRO A 296 8.05 0.40 -2.37
N ASN A 297 7.68 0.00 -1.15
CA ASN A 297 7.96 0.78 0.06
C ASN A 297 9.19 0.27 0.83
N GLU A 298 10.07 -0.48 0.16
CA GLU A 298 11.36 -0.88 0.71
C GLU A 298 12.51 -0.14 0.01
N VAL A 299 13.40 0.45 0.80
CA VAL A 299 14.72 0.88 0.33
C VAL A 299 15.75 -0.12 0.82
N LYS A 300 16.52 -0.68 -0.10
CA LYS A 300 17.63 -1.60 0.20
C LYS A 300 18.94 -0.82 0.17
N ILE A 301 19.59 -0.71 1.33
CA ILE A 301 20.94 -0.14 1.42
C ILE A 301 21.92 -1.30 1.32
N ILE A 302 22.60 -1.38 0.19
CA ILE A 302 23.51 -2.47 -0.13
C ILE A 302 24.94 -1.98 0.07
N ALA A 303 25.74 -2.74 0.81
CA ALA A 303 27.15 -2.45 1.03
C ALA A 303 27.92 -2.42 -0.29
N ASP A 304 28.60 -1.30 -0.56
CA ASP A 304 29.43 -1.12 -1.74
C ASP A 304 30.90 -1.38 -1.38
N VAL A 305 31.26 -2.67 -1.28
CA VAL A 305 32.63 -3.10 -0.99
C VAL A 305 32.99 -4.34 -1.81
N PRO A 306 34.28 -4.56 -2.15
CA PRO A 306 34.70 -5.69 -2.99
C PRO A 306 34.37 -7.09 -2.45
N CYS A 307 34.11 -7.22 -1.14
CA CYS A 307 33.76 -8.50 -0.53
C CYS A 307 32.26 -8.78 -0.42
N ALA A 308 31.39 -7.89 -0.92
CA ALA A 308 29.95 -8.05 -0.92
C ALA A 308 29.40 -8.14 -2.36
N PRO A 309 28.43 -9.03 -2.65
CA PRO A 309 27.92 -10.09 -1.79
C PRO A 309 28.86 -11.32 -1.77
N CYS A 310 29.03 -11.96 -0.61
CA CYS A 310 29.77 -13.21 -0.46
C CYS A 310 28.92 -14.41 -0.01
N ASP A 311 27.69 -14.19 0.44
CA ASP A 311 26.71 -15.18 0.92
C ASP A 311 27.23 -16.10 2.07
N LYS A 312 28.27 -15.67 2.81
CA LYS A 312 28.87 -16.46 3.91
C LYS A 312 28.21 -16.11 5.25
N PRO A 313 27.80 -17.10 6.06
CA PRO A 313 27.14 -16.86 7.35
C PRO A 313 28.09 -16.28 8.40
N VAL A 314 29.38 -16.62 8.34
CA VAL A 314 30.44 -16.15 9.23
C VAL A 314 31.54 -15.46 8.42
N CYS A 315 31.92 -14.25 8.81
CA CYS A 315 33.05 -13.53 8.23
C CYS A 315 34.36 -14.03 8.86
N LYS A 316 35.39 -14.27 8.03
CA LYS A 316 36.72 -14.66 8.50
C LYS A 316 37.72 -13.49 8.57
N LYS A 317 37.25 -12.27 8.31
CA LYS A 317 38.08 -11.06 8.37
C LYS A 317 37.99 -10.44 9.76
N ASP A 318 38.97 -9.64 10.13
CA ASP A 318 39.02 -8.96 11.43
C ASP A 318 37.92 -7.89 11.60
N LYS A 319 37.37 -7.41 10.48
CA LYS A 319 36.31 -6.40 10.43
C LYS A 319 35.22 -6.76 9.43
N HIS A 320 34.00 -6.31 9.72
CA HIS A 320 32.85 -6.49 8.84
C HIS A 320 32.74 -5.31 7.88
N TYR A 321 33.75 -5.12 7.01
CA TYR A 321 33.82 -3.99 6.06
C TYR A 321 32.52 -3.72 5.30
N CYS A 322 31.77 -4.77 4.95
CA CYS A 322 30.45 -4.63 4.30
C CYS A 322 29.44 -3.92 5.21
N MET A 323 29.17 -4.44 6.41
CA MET A 323 28.25 -3.80 7.37
C MET A 323 28.80 -2.45 7.87
N GLU A 324 30.12 -2.33 8.03
CA GLU A 324 30.78 -1.08 8.41
C GLU A 324 30.79 -0.01 7.30
N SER A 325 30.60 -0.35 6.04
CA SER A 325 30.45 0.65 4.97
C SER A 325 29.09 1.35 5.01
N ILE A 326 28.07 0.68 5.56
CA ILE A 326 26.71 1.23 5.72
C ILE A 326 26.71 2.16 6.92
N THR A 327 27.01 3.44 6.73
CA THR A 327 27.08 4.40 7.86
C THR A 327 25.71 4.74 8.41
N ALA A 328 25.63 5.12 9.70
CA ALA A 328 24.38 5.57 10.32
C ALA A 328 23.77 6.77 9.57
N ASN A 329 24.61 7.69 9.06
CA ASN A 329 24.15 8.84 8.29
C ASN A 329 23.35 8.45 7.03
N ILE A 330 23.77 7.42 6.28
CA ILE A 330 23.01 6.93 5.10
C ILE A 330 21.63 6.44 5.53
N VAL A 331 21.56 5.71 6.64
CA VAL A 331 20.30 5.19 7.19
C VAL A 331 19.41 6.33 7.68
N CYS A 332 19.95 7.28 8.45
CA CYS A 332 19.22 8.45 8.95
C CYS A 332 18.65 9.32 7.82
N GLN A 333 19.43 9.62 6.77
CA GLN A 333 18.95 10.37 5.60
C GLN A 333 17.84 9.63 4.86
N THR A 334 17.93 8.30 4.77
CA THR A 334 16.89 7.48 4.15
C THR A 334 15.63 7.45 5.00
N ALA A 335 15.77 7.31 6.31
CA ALA A 335 14.66 7.32 7.26
C ALA A 335 13.95 8.68 7.28
N GLU A 336 14.70 9.77 7.21
CA GLU A 336 14.16 11.11 7.05
C GLU A 336 13.32 11.24 5.78
N LYS A 337 13.73 10.69 4.63
CA LYS A 337 12.88 10.72 3.42
C LYS A 337 11.55 9.99 3.62
N PHE A 338 11.56 8.86 4.32
CA PHE A 338 10.34 8.10 4.62
C PHE A 338 9.42 8.83 5.59
N LEU A 339 9.99 9.47 6.61
CA LEU A 339 9.26 10.14 7.70
C LEU A 339 8.90 11.60 7.39
N ALA A 340 9.67 12.31 6.58
CA ALA A 340 9.33 13.64 6.09
C ALA A 340 8.11 13.61 5.17
N GLY A 341 7.93 12.52 4.41
CA GLY A 341 6.70 12.20 3.69
C GLY A 341 5.55 11.68 4.57
N SER A 342 5.82 11.36 5.84
CA SER A 342 4.82 11.03 6.88
C SER A 342 4.89 11.97 8.07
N LYS A 343 5.07 13.27 7.83
CA LYS A 343 4.54 14.25 8.80
C LYS A 343 3.08 13.84 9.02
N LYS A 344 2.78 13.39 10.25
CA LYS A 344 1.50 12.94 10.81
C LYS A 344 0.44 14.05 10.76
N THR A 345 0.24 14.58 9.56
CA THR A 345 -0.63 15.71 9.26
C THR A 345 -1.99 15.19 8.85
N ASP A 346 -2.11 13.96 8.35
CA ASP A 346 -3.37 13.34 7.87
C ASP A 346 -4.24 12.71 8.98
N ASP A 347 -3.82 12.74 10.24
CA ASP A 347 -4.65 12.23 11.35
C ASP A 347 -5.83 13.18 11.61
N PHE A 348 -7.00 12.57 11.81
CA PHE A 348 -8.26 13.22 12.12
C PHE A 348 -8.62 12.92 13.58
N ALA A 349 -8.96 13.94 14.36
CA ALA A 349 -9.48 13.85 15.72
C ALA A 349 -10.99 14.11 15.71
N GLU A 350 -11.78 13.25 16.36
CA GLU A 350 -13.19 13.54 16.65
C GLU A 350 -13.23 14.49 17.85
N ILE A 351 -13.62 15.74 17.62
CA ILE A 351 -13.65 16.79 18.66
C ILE A 351 -15.02 16.88 19.34
N SER A 352 -16.08 16.40 18.68
CA SER A 352 -17.41 16.21 19.24
C SER A 352 -18.20 15.19 18.38
N LEU A 353 -19.36 14.76 18.88
CA LEU A 353 -20.16 13.71 18.25
C LEU A 353 -20.47 14.00 16.78
N ASN A 354 -19.96 13.15 15.86
CA ASN A 354 -20.06 13.30 14.41
C ASN A 354 -19.38 14.56 13.83
N PHE A 355 -18.37 15.10 14.51
CA PHE A 355 -17.53 16.20 14.03
C PHE A 355 -16.06 15.84 14.16
N THR A 356 -15.40 15.71 13.02
CA THR A 356 -14.00 15.34 12.91
C THR A 356 -13.18 16.46 12.27
N VAL A 357 -12.03 16.77 12.86
CA VAL A 357 -11.09 17.81 12.43
C VAL A 357 -9.70 17.22 12.33
N ARG A 358 -8.88 17.65 11.37
CA ARG A 358 -7.48 17.25 11.33
C ARG A 358 -6.73 17.70 12.57
N SER A 359 -5.89 16.83 13.09
CA SER A 359 -5.15 17.03 14.33
C SER A 359 -4.36 18.34 14.35
N ASP A 360 -3.84 18.79 13.21
CA ASP A 360 -3.10 20.05 13.08
C ASP A 360 -3.98 21.31 12.99
N PHE A 361 -5.30 21.16 12.89
CA PHE A 361 -6.28 22.24 12.88
C PHE A 361 -7.18 22.27 14.14
N VAL A 362 -7.05 21.32 15.07
CA VAL A 362 -7.89 21.26 16.29
C VAL A 362 -7.82 22.56 17.09
N ASP A 363 -6.61 23.04 17.42
CA ASP A 363 -6.43 24.28 18.18
C ASP A 363 -6.96 25.51 17.42
N CYS A 364 -6.83 25.51 16.10
CA CYS A 364 -7.36 26.56 15.25
C CYS A 364 -8.90 26.60 15.29
N PHE A 365 -9.54 25.44 15.21
CA PHE A 365 -11.00 25.32 15.25
C PHE A 365 -11.57 25.72 16.62
N SER A 366 -10.90 25.36 17.72
CA SER A 366 -11.27 25.83 19.06
C SER A 366 -11.21 27.36 19.17
N ARG A 367 -10.16 28.00 18.64
CA ARG A 367 -10.06 29.48 18.62
C ARG A 367 -11.13 30.15 17.76
N LEU A 368 -11.60 29.49 16.71
CA LEU A 368 -12.71 29.96 15.87
C LEU A 368 -14.08 29.73 16.52
N GLY A 369 -14.14 29.07 17.68
CA GLY A 369 -15.39 28.68 18.33
C GLY A 369 -16.14 27.59 17.57
N LEU A 370 -15.42 26.75 16.82
CA LEU A 370 -15.98 25.64 16.03
C LEU A 370 -15.75 24.32 16.76
N GLU A 371 -16.51 24.07 17.82
CA GLU A 371 -16.33 22.90 18.70
C GLU A 371 -17.33 21.78 18.37
N ASN A 372 -18.51 22.14 17.88
CA ASN A 372 -19.58 21.22 17.53
C ASN A 372 -20.19 21.51 16.14
N ILE A 373 -21.04 20.59 15.66
CA ILE A 373 -21.68 20.74 14.35
C ILE A 373 -22.61 21.97 14.31
N ASP A 374 -23.26 22.35 15.41
CA ASP A 374 -24.11 23.54 15.44
C ASP A 374 -23.30 24.82 15.20
N ASP A 375 -22.10 24.92 15.77
CA ASP A 375 -21.19 26.05 15.55
C ASP A 375 -20.84 26.21 14.06
N VAL A 376 -20.57 25.12 13.34
CA VAL A 376 -20.26 25.16 11.90
C VAL A 376 -21.45 25.63 11.05
N PHE A 377 -22.67 25.27 11.46
CA PHE A 377 -23.88 25.73 10.78
C PHE A 377 -24.25 27.18 11.13
N ASN A 378 -23.86 27.65 12.31
CA ASN A 378 -24.01 29.04 12.73
C ASN A 378 -22.83 29.94 12.27
N PHE A 379 -21.75 29.34 11.78
CA PHE A 379 -20.57 30.05 11.32
C PHE A 379 -20.90 30.96 10.14
N ALA A 380 -20.68 32.26 10.33
CA ALA A 380 -20.93 33.30 9.34
C ALA A 380 -19.68 34.14 9.02
N GLN A 381 -18.55 33.88 9.69
CA GLN A 381 -17.30 34.58 9.39
C GLN A 381 -16.76 34.10 8.03
N GLY A 382 -16.38 35.03 7.16
CA GLY A 382 -15.88 34.75 5.81
C GLY A 382 -16.79 35.26 4.69
N LYS A 383 -16.42 34.93 3.45
CA LYS A 383 -17.11 35.38 2.24
C LYS A 383 -17.99 34.26 1.68
N SER A 384 -19.28 34.53 1.53
CA SER A 384 -20.22 33.61 0.87
C SER A 384 -19.95 33.54 -0.63
N LEU A 385 -19.88 32.33 -1.18
CA LEU A 385 -19.68 32.07 -2.61
C LEU A 385 -21.02 31.74 -3.27
N THR A 386 -21.81 32.78 -3.57
CA THR A 386 -23.09 32.63 -4.27
C THR A 386 -22.85 32.31 -5.74
N LYS A 387 -23.58 31.33 -6.28
CA LYS A 387 -23.67 31.06 -7.72
C LYS A 387 -25.14 31.14 -8.15
N PRO A 388 -25.46 31.69 -9.34
CA PRO A 388 -26.84 31.89 -9.80
C PRO A 388 -27.70 30.62 -9.91
N ASN A 389 -27.10 29.42 -9.79
CA ASN A 389 -27.78 28.12 -9.81
C ASN A 389 -27.43 27.23 -8.61
N LEU A 390 -27.01 27.80 -7.48
CA LEU A 390 -26.73 27.01 -6.28
C LEU A 390 -28.04 26.51 -5.69
N ALA A 391 -28.12 25.21 -5.40
CA ALA A 391 -29.31 24.62 -4.81
C ALA A 391 -29.54 25.19 -3.39
N SER A 392 -30.80 25.43 -3.02
CA SER A 392 -31.18 26.03 -1.74
C SER A 392 -30.71 25.25 -0.50
N PHE A 393 -30.45 23.95 -0.65
CA PHE A 393 -29.93 23.09 0.42
C PHE A 393 -28.39 23.11 0.53
N ARG A 394 -27.68 23.97 -0.22
CA ARG A 394 -26.22 24.00 -0.28
C ARG A 394 -25.70 25.42 -0.10
N GLU A 395 -24.76 25.58 0.81
CA GLU A 395 -24.03 26.83 1.02
C GLU A 395 -22.52 26.63 0.94
N ARG A 396 -21.81 27.70 0.56
CA ARG A 396 -20.36 27.69 0.41
C ARG A 396 -19.77 28.97 1.00
N ILE A 397 -18.84 28.82 1.93
CA ILE A 397 -18.15 29.93 2.59
C ILE A 397 -16.64 29.72 2.39
N VAL A 398 -15.92 30.81 2.13
CA VAL A 398 -14.46 30.83 2.18
C VAL A 398 -14.00 31.72 3.34
N PHE A 399 -13.05 31.26 4.11
CA PHE A 399 -12.49 31.99 5.25
C PHE A 399 -11.01 31.64 5.44
N ASP A 400 -10.26 32.53 6.07
CA ASP A 400 -8.83 32.33 6.34
C ASP A 400 -8.61 31.97 7.80
N THR A 401 -7.59 31.16 8.05
CA THR A 401 -7.17 30.74 9.40
C THR A 401 -5.79 31.28 9.74
N GLN A 402 -5.52 31.40 11.04
CA GLN A 402 -4.19 31.69 11.58
C GLN A 402 -3.73 30.53 12.44
N ASN A 403 -2.50 30.07 12.22
CA ASN A 403 -1.87 28.95 12.95
C ASN A 403 -2.69 27.64 12.90
N PRO A 404 -2.66 26.89 11.78
CA PRO A 404 -1.89 27.15 10.56
C PRO A 404 -2.54 28.22 9.65
N THR A 405 -1.72 28.94 8.89
CA THR A 405 -2.19 29.92 7.90
C THR A 405 -2.68 29.20 6.66
N ALA A 406 -4.00 29.22 6.44
CA ALA A 406 -4.62 28.57 5.30
C ALA A 406 -5.92 29.27 4.90
N THR A 407 -6.27 29.21 3.60
CA THR A 407 -7.61 29.57 3.13
C THR A 407 -8.45 28.30 3.06
N LEU A 408 -9.58 28.28 3.76
CA LEU A 408 -10.47 27.13 3.88
C LEU A 408 -11.80 27.36 3.15
N PHE A 409 -12.32 26.30 2.55
CA PHE A 409 -13.63 26.26 1.89
C PHE A 409 -14.58 25.35 2.65
N LEU A 410 -15.58 25.94 3.29
CA LEU A 410 -16.69 25.25 3.92
C LEU A 410 -17.80 25.03 2.89
N LYS A 411 -18.17 23.77 2.65
CA LYS A 411 -19.41 23.36 1.99
C LYS A 411 -20.34 22.78 3.05
N ARG A 412 -21.51 23.38 3.25
CA ARG A 412 -22.53 22.86 4.16
C ARG A 412 -23.82 22.51 3.42
N TYR A 413 -24.50 21.49 3.90
CA TYR A 413 -25.69 20.91 3.32
C TYR A 413 -26.77 20.78 4.39
N GLN A 414 -27.95 21.35 4.16
CA GLN A 414 -29.08 21.32 5.11
C GLN A 414 -30.40 21.20 4.36
N ASN A 415 -31.41 20.55 4.95
CA ASN A 415 -32.73 20.40 4.34
C ASN A 415 -32.68 19.71 2.96
N ILE A 416 -31.82 18.69 2.83
CA ILE A 416 -31.57 18.01 1.55
C ILE A 416 -32.82 17.22 1.14
N PRO A 417 -33.39 17.46 -0.06
CA PRO A 417 -34.56 16.73 -0.52
C PRO A 417 -34.37 15.21 -0.50
N LYS A 418 -35.35 14.48 0.06
CA LYS A 418 -35.31 13.01 0.21
C LYS A 418 -35.01 12.29 -1.11
N LEU A 419 -35.55 12.78 -2.23
CA LEU A 419 -35.31 12.20 -3.56
C LEU A 419 -33.84 12.25 -3.98
N ILE A 420 -33.11 13.32 -3.63
CA ILE A 420 -31.68 13.45 -3.92
C ILE A 420 -30.89 12.43 -3.09
N GLN A 421 -31.24 12.29 -1.81
CA GLN A 421 -30.60 11.32 -0.93
C GLN A 421 -30.83 9.87 -1.40
N LEU A 422 -32.04 9.54 -1.84
CA LEU A 422 -32.37 8.23 -2.41
C LEU A 422 -31.61 7.97 -3.72
N LYS A 423 -31.51 8.97 -4.60
CA LYS A 423 -30.73 8.88 -5.84
C LYS A 423 -29.25 8.65 -5.57
N ASN A 424 -28.67 9.34 -4.59
CA ASN A 424 -27.29 9.14 -4.17
C ASN A 424 -27.09 7.73 -3.58
N ARG A 425 -28.04 7.27 -2.75
CA ARG A 425 -28.03 5.91 -2.19
C ARG A 425 -28.06 4.84 -3.28
N LEU A 426 -28.91 5.00 -4.30
CA LEU A 426 -28.97 4.06 -5.42
C LEU A 426 -27.68 4.09 -6.25
N ALA A 427 -27.18 5.30 -6.56
CA ALA A 427 -25.97 5.46 -7.37
C ALA A 427 -24.71 4.93 -6.68
N ARG A 428 -24.64 4.99 -5.34
CA ARG A 428 -23.50 4.55 -4.52
C ARG A 428 -23.72 3.19 -3.86
N ARG A 429 -24.94 2.63 -3.97
CA ARG A 429 -25.38 1.37 -3.34
C ARG A 429 -25.20 1.32 -1.82
N LYS A 430 -25.19 2.48 -1.17
CA LYS A 430 -25.00 2.62 0.28
C LYS A 430 -25.68 3.89 0.78
N LYS A 431 -26.16 3.87 2.02
CA LYS A 431 -26.59 5.08 2.74
C LYS A 431 -25.35 5.98 2.94
N ILE A 432 -25.38 7.19 2.38
CA ILE A 432 -24.24 8.11 2.34
C ILE A 432 -24.75 9.55 2.41
N SER A 433 -24.02 10.42 3.12
CA SER A 433 -24.33 11.84 3.20
C SER A 433 -23.81 12.61 1.98
N MET A 434 -24.23 13.86 1.83
CA MET A 434 -23.70 14.78 0.82
C MET A 434 -22.22 15.09 1.03
N MET A 435 -21.79 15.30 2.28
CA MET A 435 -20.36 15.41 2.61
C MET A 435 -19.59 14.16 2.19
N ALA A 436 -20.07 12.97 2.54
CA ALA A 436 -19.34 11.75 2.27
C ALA A 436 -19.22 11.46 0.76
N CYS A 437 -20.13 12.00 -0.05
CA CYS A 437 -20.00 11.97 -1.51
C CYS A 437 -18.79 12.78 -2.02
N ASP A 438 -18.39 13.86 -1.34
CA ASP A 438 -17.15 14.60 -1.63
C ASP A 438 -15.93 13.90 -0.98
N ASN A 439 -16.03 13.50 0.31
CA ASN A 439 -14.87 13.04 1.09
C ASN A 439 -14.37 11.64 0.70
N GLN A 440 -15.25 10.65 0.56
CA GLN A 440 -14.84 9.26 0.32
C GLN A 440 -14.06 9.10 -1.00
N PRO A 441 -14.50 9.67 -2.15
CA PRO A 441 -13.68 9.62 -3.36
C PRO A 441 -12.36 10.36 -3.20
N ALA A 442 -12.30 11.44 -2.42
CA ALA A 442 -11.06 12.18 -2.16
C ALA A 442 -10.00 11.31 -1.50
N GLU A 443 -10.40 10.59 -0.45
CA GLU A 443 -9.52 9.70 0.29
C GLU A 443 -9.09 8.49 -0.53
N GLU A 444 -10.03 7.83 -1.24
CA GLU A 444 -9.70 6.70 -2.11
C GLU A 444 -8.73 7.10 -3.23
N LEU A 445 -8.97 8.23 -3.88
CA LEU A 445 -8.11 8.75 -4.94
C LEU A 445 -6.72 9.12 -4.41
N ARG A 446 -6.64 9.74 -3.22
CA ARG A 446 -5.36 10.09 -2.57
C ARG A 446 -4.54 8.85 -2.25
N LYS A 447 -5.17 7.80 -1.71
CA LYS A 447 -4.52 6.49 -1.45
C LYS A 447 -3.98 5.86 -2.72
N LEU A 448 -4.61 6.12 -3.87
CA LEU A 448 -4.19 5.68 -5.20
C LEU A 448 -3.24 6.68 -5.90
N GLY A 449 -2.76 7.69 -5.18
CA GLY A 449 -1.78 8.66 -5.66
C GLY A 449 -2.32 9.74 -6.61
N ILE A 450 -3.63 10.01 -6.59
CA ILE A 450 -4.24 11.14 -7.29
C ILE A 450 -4.38 12.30 -6.30
N ASN A 451 -3.80 13.46 -6.64
CA ASN A 451 -3.90 14.64 -5.78
C ASN A 451 -5.34 15.16 -5.75
N THR A 452 -5.81 15.45 -4.55
CA THR A 452 -7.14 16.00 -4.25
C THR A 452 -7.03 17.11 -3.20
N PRO A 453 -7.96 18.07 -3.15
CA PRO A 453 -7.99 19.07 -2.09
C PRO A 453 -7.92 18.40 -0.71
N ARG A 454 -7.11 18.95 0.18
CA ARG A 454 -6.94 18.44 1.53
C ARG A 454 -8.21 18.70 2.35
N THR A 455 -8.91 17.64 2.72
CA THR A 455 -10.02 17.73 3.70
C THR A 455 -9.43 18.13 5.04
N ILE A 456 -9.95 19.17 5.68
CA ILE A 456 -9.53 19.66 7.00
C ILE A 456 -10.50 19.24 8.09
N ALA A 457 -11.80 19.29 7.81
CA ALA A 457 -12.81 18.88 8.76
C ALA A 457 -14.08 18.43 8.05
N PHE A 458 -14.86 17.58 8.70
CA PHE A 458 -16.15 17.14 8.20
C PHE A 458 -17.05 16.69 9.34
N GLY A 459 -18.35 16.69 9.09
CA GLY A 459 -19.32 16.17 10.02
C GLY A 459 -20.67 15.92 9.38
N GLU A 460 -21.46 15.04 9.99
CA GLU A 460 -22.79 14.67 9.49
C GLU A 460 -23.76 14.37 10.62
N GLN A 461 -25.01 14.75 10.45
CA GLN A 461 -26.09 14.43 11.38
C GLN A 461 -27.23 13.76 10.62
N TRP A 462 -27.64 12.60 11.12
CA TRP A 462 -28.72 11.80 10.57
C TRP A 462 -29.97 11.91 11.44
N GLN A 463 -31.14 11.88 10.79
CA GLN A 463 -32.43 11.69 11.44
C GLN A 463 -33.06 10.44 10.81
N GLU A 464 -33.02 9.33 11.56
CA GLU A 464 -33.48 8.01 11.10
C GLU A 464 -32.85 7.60 9.75
N LEU A 465 -33.66 7.52 8.69
CA LEU A 465 -33.27 7.06 7.35
C LEU A 465 -32.69 8.17 6.46
N PHE A 466 -32.76 9.44 6.87
CA PHE A 466 -32.38 10.58 6.04
C PHE A 466 -31.35 11.48 6.74
N GLU A 467 -30.47 12.06 5.93
CA GLU A 467 -29.50 13.06 6.36
C GLU A 467 -30.26 14.34 6.75
N LYS A 468 -30.00 14.84 7.96
CA LYS A 468 -30.52 16.13 8.44
C LYS A 468 -29.64 17.25 7.89
N ARG A 469 -28.33 17.14 8.12
CA ARG A 469 -27.33 18.10 7.67
C ARG A 469 -25.92 17.49 7.65
N SER A 470 -25.03 18.00 6.80
CA SER A 470 -23.60 17.65 6.81
C SER A 470 -22.75 18.78 6.27
N PHE A 471 -21.45 18.73 6.53
CA PHE A 471 -20.51 19.72 6.00
C PHE A 471 -19.13 19.11 5.76
N ILE A 472 -18.38 19.73 4.86
CA ILE A 472 -16.96 19.46 4.63
C ILE A 472 -16.20 20.77 4.48
N ILE A 473 -15.03 20.82 5.10
CA ILE A 473 -14.07 21.91 5.00
C ILE A 473 -12.83 21.38 4.30
N THR A 474 -12.44 22.02 3.19
CA THR A 474 -11.23 21.67 2.44
C THR A 474 -10.29 22.86 2.35
N GLU A 475 -8.99 22.61 2.38
CA GLU A 475 -7.97 23.63 2.16
C GLU A 475 -7.91 24.05 0.69
N LYS A 476 -7.68 25.35 0.46
CA LYS A 476 -7.34 25.89 -0.86
C LYS A 476 -6.04 25.26 -1.34
N ILE A 477 -6.00 24.85 -2.60
CA ILE A 477 -4.79 24.31 -3.21
C ILE A 477 -3.77 25.46 -3.33
N PRO A 478 -2.58 25.37 -2.69
CA PRO A 478 -1.57 26.43 -2.73
C PRO A 478 -1.05 26.63 -4.16
N ASP A 479 -0.86 27.88 -4.57
CA ASP A 479 -0.23 28.27 -5.84
C ASP A 479 -0.79 27.59 -7.10
N ALA A 480 -2.05 27.17 -7.06
CA ALA A 480 -2.71 26.47 -8.15
C ALA A 480 -3.87 27.27 -8.74
N SER A 481 -3.98 27.18 -10.06
CA SER A 481 -5.08 27.77 -10.84
C SER A 481 -5.76 26.70 -11.68
N SER A 482 -7.01 26.94 -12.07
CA SER A 482 -7.72 26.01 -12.93
C SER A 482 -7.11 26.03 -14.34
N LEU A 483 -7.07 24.87 -15.02
CA LEU A 483 -6.54 24.80 -16.39
C LEU A 483 -7.40 25.56 -17.40
N GLU A 484 -8.62 25.95 -17.06
CA GLU A 484 -9.44 26.83 -17.92
C GLU A 484 -8.94 28.29 -17.86
N GLU A 485 -8.50 28.75 -16.69
CA GLU A 485 -8.02 30.11 -16.49
C GLU A 485 -6.56 30.29 -16.92
N ASN A 486 -5.71 29.29 -16.71
CA ASN A 486 -4.27 29.39 -16.95
C ASN A 486 -3.70 28.11 -17.58
N LEU A 487 -3.67 28.08 -18.91
CA LEU A 487 -2.97 27.05 -19.68
C LEU A 487 -1.50 27.45 -19.88
N PRO A 488 -0.51 26.62 -19.50
CA PRO A 488 0.90 26.95 -19.65
C PRO A 488 1.32 27.21 -21.10
N LEU A 489 2.22 28.19 -21.28
CA LEU A 489 2.77 28.58 -22.58
C LEU A 489 3.81 27.57 -23.12
N GLU A 490 4.57 26.91 -22.23
CA GLU A 490 5.48 25.81 -22.60
C GLU A 490 4.74 24.47 -22.59
N ARG A 491 4.56 23.89 -23.78
CA ARG A 491 3.51 22.88 -24.01
C ARG A 491 3.97 21.42 -24.02
N GLU A 492 5.22 21.15 -24.38
CA GLU A 492 5.64 19.79 -24.72
C GLU A 492 5.55 18.84 -23.52
N ASN A 493 6.13 19.21 -22.37
CA ASN A 493 6.03 18.38 -21.17
C ASN A 493 4.65 18.49 -20.50
N PHE A 494 3.95 19.62 -20.65
CA PHE A 494 2.68 19.85 -19.99
C PHE A 494 1.57 18.92 -20.49
N ILE A 495 1.43 18.77 -21.82
CA ILE A 495 0.38 17.93 -22.42
C ILE A 495 0.56 16.47 -22.04
N GLU A 496 1.81 15.99 -22.06
CA GLU A 496 2.14 14.62 -21.69
C GLU A 496 1.91 14.36 -20.20
N ASN A 497 2.28 15.31 -19.33
CA ASN A 497 2.01 15.22 -17.90
C ASN A 497 0.51 15.24 -17.59
N LEU A 498 -0.27 16.07 -18.30
CA LEU A 498 -1.73 16.10 -18.17
C LEU A 498 -2.35 14.78 -18.64
N ALA A 499 -1.87 14.23 -19.76
CA ALA A 499 -2.31 12.94 -20.26
C ALA A 499 -2.01 11.81 -19.26
N ALA A 500 -0.81 11.80 -18.68
CA ALA A 500 -0.40 10.85 -17.65
C ALA A 500 -1.27 10.97 -16.39
N PHE A 501 -1.59 12.19 -15.95
CA PHE A 501 -2.49 12.43 -14.81
C PHE A 501 -3.91 11.90 -15.06
N VAL A 502 -4.50 12.25 -16.20
CA VAL A 502 -5.86 11.81 -16.57
C VAL A 502 -5.92 10.29 -16.75
N ARG A 503 -4.86 9.68 -17.32
CA ARG A 503 -4.71 8.23 -17.40
C ARG A 503 -4.66 7.60 -16.02
N LYS A 504 -3.77 8.08 -15.14
CA LYS A 504 -3.63 7.61 -13.77
C LYS A 504 -4.97 7.67 -13.03
N PHE A 505 -5.73 8.75 -13.22
CA PHE A 505 -7.08 8.87 -12.67
C PHE A 505 -8.02 7.80 -13.23
N HIS A 506 -8.07 7.58 -14.54
CA HIS A 506 -8.93 6.56 -15.14
C HIS A 506 -8.53 5.12 -14.80
N ASP A 507 -7.25 4.85 -14.58
CA ASP A 507 -6.71 3.53 -14.19
C ASP A 507 -7.16 3.13 -12.78
N THR A 508 -7.52 4.09 -11.91
CA THR A 508 -8.15 3.80 -10.60
C THR A 508 -9.56 3.17 -10.72
N GLY A 509 -10.13 3.14 -11.92
CA GLY A 509 -11.51 2.72 -12.18
C GLY A 509 -12.55 3.81 -11.93
N PHE A 510 -12.17 4.97 -11.39
CA PHE A 510 -13.06 6.12 -11.21
C PHE A 510 -13.29 6.90 -12.52
N ARG A 511 -14.45 7.58 -12.59
CA ARG A 511 -14.84 8.53 -13.64
C ARG A 511 -15.43 9.78 -13.01
N HIS A 512 -15.29 10.94 -13.64
CA HIS A 512 -15.63 12.24 -13.03
C HIS A 512 -17.04 12.73 -13.36
N ARG A 513 -17.75 12.14 -14.33
CA ARG A 513 -19.05 12.64 -14.88
C ARG A 513 -18.98 14.01 -15.56
N ASP A 514 -18.03 14.86 -15.19
CA ASP A 514 -17.90 16.25 -15.63
C ASP A 514 -16.43 16.72 -15.72
N LEU A 515 -15.58 15.92 -16.36
CA LEU A 515 -14.12 16.15 -16.43
C LEU A 515 -13.74 17.29 -17.40
N TYR A 516 -14.10 18.53 -17.07
CA TYR A 516 -13.65 19.74 -17.78
C TYR A 516 -12.33 20.28 -17.20
N LEU A 517 -11.61 21.09 -17.98
CA LEU A 517 -10.36 21.74 -17.53
C LEU A 517 -10.53 22.57 -16.25
N CYS A 518 -11.69 23.18 -16.03
CA CYS A 518 -11.96 23.92 -14.79
C CYS A 518 -11.97 23.07 -13.52
N HIS A 519 -12.07 21.73 -13.65
CA HIS A 519 -12.01 20.80 -12.52
C HIS A 519 -10.62 20.21 -12.29
N ILE A 520 -9.62 20.61 -13.08
CA ILE A 520 -8.23 20.21 -12.92
C ILE A 520 -7.44 21.47 -12.59
N PHE A 521 -6.81 21.48 -11.43
CA PHE A 521 -5.94 22.56 -10.98
C PHE A 521 -4.50 22.17 -11.24
N CYS A 522 -3.67 23.13 -11.64
CA CYS A 522 -2.25 22.94 -11.84
C CYS A 522 -1.48 23.95 -11.00
N ASP A 523 -0.48 23.48 -10.25
CA ASP A 523 0.47 24.34 -9.54
C ASP A 523 1.64 24.76 -10.45
N SER A 524 2.51 25.63 -9.93
CA SER A 524 3.73 26.10 -10.61
C SER A 524 4.75 25.00 -10.89
N LYS A 525 4.63 23.83 -10.25
CA LYS A 525 5.50 22.66 -10.40
C LYS A 525 4.91 21.60 -11.34
N THR A 526 3.81 21.92 -12.05
CA THR A 526 3.08 21.01 -12.94
C THR A 526 2.39 19.83 -12.24
N ASN A 527 2.11 19.94 -10.95
CA ASN A 527 1.28 18.95 -10.25
C ASN A 527 -0.19 19.25 -10.48
N PHE A 528 -0.91 18.23 -10.96
CA PHE A 528 -2.35 18.32 -11.17
C PHE A 528 -3.11 17.87 -9.94
N THR A 529 -4.18 18.59 -9.61
CA THR A 529 -5.12 18.28 -8.52
C THR A 529 -6.55 18.24 -9.05
N LEU A 530 -7.28 17.18 -8.74
CA LEU A 530 -8.67 16.98 -9.18
C LEU A 530 -9.66 17.54 -8.16
N ILE A 531 -10.58 18.40 -8.59
CA ILE A 531 -11.63 18.98 -7.74
C ILE A 531 -13.05 18.48 -8.13
N ASP A 532 -14.07 18.94 -7.42
CA ASP A 532 -15.49 18.55 -7.59
C ASP A 532 -15.74 17.02 -7.47
N LEU A 533 -15.21 16.46 -6.37
CA LEU A 533 -15.14 15.02 -6.12
C LEU A 533 -16.49 14.36 -5.85
N ASN A 534 -17.53 15.13 -5.49
CA ASN A 534 -18.90 14.65 -5.43
C ASN A 534 -19.43 14.05 -6.75
N ARG A 535 -18.82 14.41 -7.89
CA ARG A 535 -19.16 13.85 -9.21
C ARG A 535 -18.38 12.58 -9.55
N VAL A 536 -17.32 12.28 -8.81
CA VAL A 536 -16.45 11.13 -9.03
C VAL A 536 -17.10 9.83 -8.56
N PHE A 537 -17.15 8.81 -9.41
CA PHE A 537 -17.79 7.52 -9.12
C PHE A 537 -17.16 6.36 -9.90
N LYS A 538 -17.37 5.13 -9.43
CA LYS A 538 -16.93 3.90 -10.13
C LYS A 538 -18.12 3.29 -10.90
N PRO A 539 -18.17 3.39 -12.25
CA PRO A 539 -19.25 2.80 -13.03
C PRO A 539 -19.13 1.27 -13.08
N LEU A 540 -20.22 0.57 -12.78
CA LEU A 540 -20.27 -0.90 -12.82
C LEU A 540 -20.61 -1.45 -14.20
N LEU A 541 -21.37 -0.69 -14.98
CA LEU A 541 -21.67 -0.97 -16.37
C LEU A 541 -21.23 0.21 -17.23
N PHE A 542 -20.92 -0.07 -18.49
CA PHE A 542 -20.56 0.94 -19.48
C PHE A 542 -19.34 1.81 -19.12
N SER A 543 -18.35 1.27 -18.40
CA SER A 543 -17.13 2.01 -18.02
C SER A 543 -16.46 2.70 -19.22
N LYS A 544 -16.43 2.03 -20.39
CA LYS A 544 -15.92 2.60 -21.65
C LYS A 544 -16.71 3.82 -22.14
N LYS A 545 -18.03 3.85 -21.95
CA LYS A 545 -18.89 5.00 -22.31
C LYS A 545 -18.56 6.22 -21.45
N TYR A 546 -18.34 6.01 -20.15
CA TYR A 546 -17.96 7.09 -19.23
C TYR A 546 -16.54 7.59 -19.48
N LEU A 547 -15.60 6.70 -19.83
CA LEU A 547 -14.25 7.09 -20.25
C LEU A 547 -14.29 8.00 -21.51
N ILE A 548 -15.06 7.61 -22.53
CA ILE A 548 -15.24 8.43 -23.73
C ILE A 548 -15.87 9.79 -23.37
N LYS A 549 -16.81 9.80 -22.41
CA LYS A 549 -17.46 11.03 -21.96
C LYS A 549 -16.46 11.97 -21.27
N ASP A 550 -15.69 11.46 -20.32
CA ASP A 550 -14.70 12.25 -19.58
C ASP A 550 -13.65 12.86 -20.53
N LEU A 551 -13.08 12.04 -21.43
CA LEU A 551 -12.14 12.54 -22.45
C LEU A 551 -12.79 13.53 -23.43
N ALA A 552 -14.07 13.36 -23.75
CA ALA A 552 -14.80 14.31 -24.61
C ALA A 552 -15.07 15.64 -23.90
N GLN A 553 -15.27 15.64 -22.58
CA GLN A 553 -15.44 16.86 -21.78
C GLN A 553 -14.11 17.62 -21.66
N LEU A 554 -13.01 16.90 -21.46
CA LEU A 554 -11.69 17.50 -21.49
C LEU A 554 -11.39 18.12 -22.86
N TYR A 555 -11.66 17.39 -23.95
CA TYR A 555 -11.55 17.91 -25.31
C TYR A 555 -12.44 19.14 -25.55
N TYR A 556 -13.68 19.09 -25.10
CA TYR A 556 -14.66 20.16 -25.29
C TYR A 556 -14.28 21.47 -24.59
N SER A 557 -13.69 21.38 -23.40
CA SER A 557 -13.33 22.55 -22.58
C SER A 557 -11.98 23.16 -22.92
N ALA A 558 -11.17 22.51 -23.76
CA ALA A 558 -9.90 23.07 -24.20
C ALA A 558 -10.12 24.21 -25.20
N PRO A 559 -9.52 25.40 -25.01
CA PRO A 559 -9.70 26.53 -25.91
C PRO A 559 -9.05 26.26 -27.28
N GLY A 560 -9.85 26.28 -28.35
CA GLY A 560 -9.42 25.93 -29.71
C GLY A 560 -8.38 26.89 -30.33
N ASN A 561 -8.26 28.10 -29.76
CA ASN A 561 -7.24 29.07 -30.14
C ASN A 561 -5.86 28.76 -29.53
N SER A 562 -5.83 28.04 -28.40
CA SER A 562 -4.61 27.72 -27.67
C SER A 562 -4.20 26.25 -27.81
N VAL A 563 -5.14 25.31 -27.92
CA VAL A 563 -4.85 23.87 -28.00
C VAL A 563 -5.12 23.35 -29.40
N THR A 564 -4.08 22.87 -30.08
CA THR A 564 -4.13 22.44 -31.48
C THR A 564 -4.51 20.96 -31.62
N GLU A 565 -4.80 20.54 -32.86
CA GLU A 565 -5.02 19.11 -33.15
C GLU A 565 -3.74 18.26 -32.97
N ALA A 566 -2.56 18.86 -33.14
CA ALA A 566 -1.29 18.20 -32.86
C ALA A 566 -1.09 17.99 -31.35
N ASP A 567 -1.47 18.96 -30.53
CA ASP A 567 -1.45 18.85 -29.06
C ASP A 567 -2.35 17.70 -28.59
N TRP A 568 -3.55 17.57 -29.17
CA TRP A 568 -4.44 16.45 -28.88
C TRP A 568 -3.89 15.11 -29.36
N LEU A 569 -3.17 15.06 -30.48
CA LEU A 569 -2.50 13.84 -30.92
C LEU A 569 -1.42 13.43 -29.90
N LYS A 570 -0.57 14.36 -29.45
CA LYS A 570 0.42 14.13 -28.39
C LYS A 570 -0.26 13.64 -27.10
N PHE A 571 -1.34 14.29 -26.68
CA PHE A 571 -2.13 13.89 -25.52
C PHE A 571 -2.61 12.43 -25.63
N PHE A 572 -3.19 12.03 -26.78
CA PHE A 572 -3.70 10.67 -26.94
C PHE A 572 -2.60 9.61 -27.00
N LEU A 573 -1.46 9.92 -27.64
CA LEU A 573 -0.29 9.05 -27.66
C LEU A 573 0.25 8.83 -26.24
N ALA A 574 0.43 9.91 -25.47
CA ALA A 574 0.87 9.84 -24.07
C ALA A 574 -0.16 9.14 -23.16
N TYR A 575 -1.46 9.44 -23.33
CA TYR A 575 -2.55 8.85 -22.53
C TYR A 575 -2.63 7.33 -22.72
N TRP A 576 -2.41 6.83 -23.94
CA TRP A 576 -2.39 5.38 -24.21
C TRP A 576 -1.00 4.75 -24.11
N GLN A 577 0.05 5.54 -23.85
CA GLN A 577 1.45 5.12 -23.80
C GLN A 577 1.89 4.40 -25.08
N LYS A 578 1.68 5.06 -26.23
CA LYS A 578 2.01 4.52 -27.54
C LYS A 578 2.77 5.54 -28.37
N ASP A 579 3.75 5.06 -29.14
CA ASP A 579 4.45 5.88 -30.14
C ASP A 579 3.60 6.09 -31.40
N LYS A 580 2.63 5.19 -31.65
CA LYS A 580 1.72 5.27 -32.80
C LYS A 580 0.33 4.76 -32.46
N LEU A 581 -0.68 5.46 -32.97
CA LEU A 581 -2.08 5.07 -32.83
C LEU A 581 -2.40 3.86 -33.72
N SER A 582 -3.15 2.89 -33.17
CA SER A 582 -3.75 1.81 -33.95
C SER A 582 -5.09 2.25 -34.56
N LYS A 583 -5.61 1.48 -35.53
CA LYS A 583 -6.95 1.70 -36.09
C LYS A 583 -8.06 1.72 -35.01
N GLN A 584 -7.90 0.95 -33.93
CA GLN A 584 -8.86 0.94 -32.83
C GLN A 584 -8.81 2.23 -32.01
N ASP A 585 -7.60 2.78 -31.80
CA ASP A 585 -7.41 4.05 -31.09
C ASP A 585 -8.00 5.22 -31.90
N GLU A 586 -7.76 5.24 -33.22
CA GLU A 586 -8.36 6.24 -34.12
C GLU A 586 -9.89 6.22 -34.09
N LEU A 587 -10.50 5.02 -34.07
CA LEU A 587 -11.96 4.88 -33.93
C LEU A 587 -12.46 5.41 -32.58
N LEU A 588 -11.68 5.24 -31.52
CA LEU A 588 -12.01 5.75 -30.20
C LEU A 588 -11.91 7.29 -30.15
N ILE A 589 -10.86 7.87 -30.73
CA ILE A 589 -10.71 9.32 -30.90
C ILE A 589 -11.90 9.90 -31.68
N LYS A 590 -12.31 9.26 -32.78
CA LYS A 590 -13.49 9.67 -33.55
C LYS A 590 -14.76 9.69 -32.69
N LYS A 591 -14.93 8.71 -31.80
CA LYS A 591 -16.07 8.68 -30.84
C LYS A 591 -15.99 9.82 -29.82
N ILE A 592 -14.80 10.11 -29.29
CA ILE A 592 -14.55 11.22 -28.36
C ILE A 592 -14.91 12.55 -29.02
N LYS A 593 -14.33 12.85 -30.20
CA LYS A 593 -14.61 14.08 -30.96
C LYS A 593 -16.08 14.21 -31.38
N SER A 594 -16.70 13.11 -31.80
CA SER A 594 -18.14 13.09 -32.11
C SER A 594 -18.99 13.44 -30.89
N LYS A 595 -18.63 12.95 -29.71
CA LYS A 595 -19.32 13.27 -28.45
C LYS A 595 -19.16 14.74 -28.08
N ALA A 596 -17.95 15.31 -28.21
CA ALA A 596 -17.70 16.73 -27.98
C ALA A 596 -18.50 17.64 -28.94
N ARG A 597 -18.56 17.29 -30.24
CA ARG A 597 -19.40 18.01 -31.22
C ARG A 597 -20.89 17.97 -30.87
N LYS A 598 -21.39 16.86 -30.32
CA LYS A 598 -22.78 16.78 -29.84
C LYS A 598 -23.02 17.72 -28.66
N MET A 599 -22.03 17.89 -27.78
CA MET A 599 -22.09 18.87 -26.69
C MET A 599 -22.10 20.31 -27.23
N ALA A 600 -21.26 20.62 -28.21
CA ALA A 600 -21.24 21.92 -28.89
C ALA A 600 -22.60 22.28 -29.51
N LYS A 601 -23.23 21.33 -30.21
CA LYS A 601 -24.56 21.53 -30.81
C LYS A 601 -25.63 21.84 -29.76
N HIS A 602 -25.56 21.19 -28.60
CA HIS A 602 -26.45 21.46 -27.49
C HIS A 602 -26.23 22.87 -26.93
N ASP A 603 -24.98 23.28 -26.72
CA ASP A 603 -24.65 24.60 -26.18
C ASP A 603 -25.02 25.73 -27.14
N LYS A 604 -24.81 25.55 -28.46
CA LYS A 604 -25.28 26.47 -29.50
C LYS A 604 -26.80 26.64 -29.48
N LYS A 605 -27.55 25.55 -29.26
CA LYS A 605 -29.02 25.60 -29.09
C LYS A 605 -29.45 26.44 -27.87
N HIS A 606 -28.56 26.60 -26.89
CA HIS A 606 -28.77 27.39 -25.68
C HIS A 606 -27.98 28.72 -25.68
N ASN A 607 -27.59 29.23 -26.87
CA ASN A 607 -26.84 30.49 -27.04
C ASN A 607 -25.52 30.56 -26.25
N ARG A 608 -24.82 29.43 -26.10
CA ARG A 608 -23.48 29.35 -25.50
C ARG A 608 -22.43 29.04 -26.56
N THR A 609 -21.23 29.58 -26.40
CA THR A 609 -20.07 29.34 -27.28
C THR A 609 -19.37 28.03 -26.92
N ALA A 610 -18.96 27.25 -27.92
CA ALA A 610 -18.17 26.04 -27.72
C ALA A 610 -16.68 26.38 -27.57
N PRO A 611 -16.03 26.12 -26.44
CA PRO A 611 -14.65 26.59 -26.18
C PRO A 611 -13.59 26.03 -27.15
N PHE A 612 -13.75 24.79 -27.60
CA PHE A 612 -12.80 24.12 -28.50
C PHE A 612 -12.94 24.48 -29.99
N GLU A 613 -14.01 25.19 -30.38
CA GLU A 613 -14.11 25.70 -31.73
C GLU A 613 -13.24 26.97 -31.83
N LYS A 614 -12.40 27.07 -32.88
CA LYS A 614 -11.68 28.31 -33.15
C LYS A 614 -12.71 29.43 -33.32
N GLN A 615 -12.61 30.45 -32.47
CA GLN A 615 -13.44 31.64 -32.64
C GLN A 615 -12.93 32.39 -33.88
N PRO A 616 -13.84 32.88 -34.76
CA PRO A 616 -13.47 33.52 -36.02
C PRO A 616 -12.61 34.77 -35.83
#